data_AF-A0A7L4R828-F1
#
_entry.id   AF-A0A7L4R828-F1
#
_cell.length_a   1.000
_cell.length_b   1.000
_cell.length_c   1.000
_cell.angle_alpha   90.00
_cell.angle_beta   90.00
_cell.angle_gamma   90.00
#
_symmetry.space_group_name_H-M   'P 1'
#
loop_
_entity.id
_entity.type
_entity.pdbx_description
1 polymer ?
#
loop_
_entity_poly.entity_id
_entity_poly.type
_entity_poly.pdbx_seq_one_letter_code
_entity_poly.pdbx_strand_id
1 'polypeptide(L)'
;MRIAAAKQTTDGQRIRGPGLAILISGNEGAPYDEGLMRADAGNLVIASNKRMSRMLIWSDEWKTKYNLFGCWTGTTTAYEEAGKAFGRLVEYTDEKAGIRYIFPVPDEFVGATDCLLVAEHPDFTLERKGNDRIVRAARIALIERFPAENGWYPGDDAYDIPNGDAVDSSGPGARRLWRIGGARVGPVARGYGGDNDKYDGRRDIVLNGRPCGALGMAVEAPLGRRI
;
A
#
# COMPACT_ATOMS: atom_id res chain seq x y z
N MET A 1 7.65 -27.93 -2.31
CA MET A 1 7.03 -27.46 -1.06
C MET A 1 5.63 -26.96 -1.37
N ARG A 2 4.59 -27.74 -1.06
CA ARG A 2 3.19 -27.33 -1.26
C ARG A 2 2.85 -26.33 -0.18
N ILE A 3 2.58 -25.08 -0.56
CA ILE A 3 2.17 -24.05 0.38
C ILE A 3 0.65 -24.14 0.49
N ALA A 4 0.16 -24.58 1.65
CA ALA A 4 -1.28 -24.63 1.92
C ALA A 4 -1.87 -23.21 1.85
N ALA A 5 -2.99 -23.07 1.14
CA ALA A 5 -3.79 -21.85 1.16
C ALA A 5 -4.26 -21.59 2.60
N ALA A 6 -4.04 -20.37 3.10
CA ALA A 6 -4.53 -19.97 4.42
C ALA A 6 -6.07 -20.02 4.42
N LYS A 7 -6.65 -20.67 5.43
CA LYS A 7 -8.10 -20.63 5.67
C LYS A 7 -8.50 -19.19 5.96
N GLN A 8 -9.26 -18.57 5.05
CA GLN A 8 -9.97 -17.32 5.31
C GLN A 8 -10.89 -17.52 6.52
N THR A 9 -10.76 -16.65 7.53
CA THR A 9 -11.70 -16.59 8.64
C THR A 9 -13.00 -15.94 8.18
N THR A 10 -14.01 -16.81 7.97
CA THR A 10 -15.46 -16.61 8.11
C THR A 10 -16.06 -15.27 7.66
N ASP A 11 -16.74 -15.30 6.51
CA ASP A 11 -18.09 -14.81 6.11
C ASP A 11 -18.88 -13.77 6.93
N GLY A 12 -18.30 -13.09 7.92
CA GLY A 12 -18.87 -11.87 8.49
C GLY A 12 -18.66 -10.73 7.51
N GLN A 13 -19.73 -10.02 7.16
CA GLN A 13 -19.62 -8.82 6.33
C GLN A 13 -18.69 -7.82 7.03
N ARG A 14 -17.51 -7.59 6.46
CA ARG A 14 -16.53 -6.63 6.99
C ARG A 14 -17.15 -5.24 7.05
N ILE A 15 -16.83 -4.48 8.11
CA ILE A 15 -17.31 -3.11 8.27
C ILE A 15 -16.65 -2.24 7.20
N ARG A 16 -17.48 -1.60 6.39
CA ARG A 16 -17.10 -0.66 5.33
C ARG A 16 -18.01 0.56 5.36
N GLY A 17 -17.59 1.62 4.66
CA GLY A 17 -18.43 2.78 4.43
C GLY A 17 -17.71 3.87 3.65
N PRO A 18 -18.42 4.94 3.25
CA PRO A 18 -17.84 5.99 2.43
C PRO A 18 -16.91 6.92 3.22
N GLY A 19 -16.96 6.92 4.56
CA GLY A 19 -16.09 7.73 5.41
C GLY A 19 -14.79 7.01 5.79
N LEU A 20 -13.87 7.77 6.37
CA LEU A 20 -12.68 7.22 7.02
C LEU A 20 -12.73 7.44 8.53
N ALA A 21 -12.27 6.44 9.27
CA ALA A 21 -11.96 6.54 10.69
C ALA A 21 -10.49 6.21 10.91
N ILE A 22 -9.88 6.85 11.90
CA ILE A 22 -8.49 6.62 12.27
C ILE A 22 -8.43 5.34 13.09
N LEU A 23 -7.68 4.35 12.63
CA LEU A 23 -7.38 3.13 13.37
C LEU A 23 -6.14 3.32 14.25
N ILE A 24 -5.12 3.98 13.70
CA ILE A 24 -3.87 4.33 14.38
C ILE A 24 -3.56 5.78 14.04
N SER A 25 -3.39 6.63 15.04
CA SER A 25 -2.97 8.01 14.79
C SER A 25 -1.49 8.06 14.39
N GLY A 26 -1.10 9.05 13.59
CA GLY A 26 0.30 9.30 13.23
C GLY A 26 1.19 9.65 14.43
N ASN A 27 0.61 10.15 15.52
CA ASN A 27 1.35 10.45 16.76
C ASN A 27 1.67 9.19 17.58
N GLU A 28 0.81 8.18 17.51
CA GLU A 28 1.06 6.88 18.15
C GLU A 28 1.93 6.01 17.25
N GLY A 29 1.56 5.95 15.96
CA GLY A 29 2.09 5.06 14.96
C GLY A 29 2.00 3.59 15.34
N ALA A 30 2.20 2.70 14.37
CA ALA A 30 2.39 1.28 14.64
C ALA A 30 3.12 0.61 13.47
N PRO A 31 3.87 -0.47 13.73
CA PRO A 31 4.31 -1.36 12.66
C PRO A 31 3.12 -1.76 11.77
N TYR A 32 3.34 -1.82 10.46
CA TYR A 32 2.28 -2.11 9.49
C TYR A 32 1.53 -3.42 9.78
N ASP A 33 2.28 -4.44 10.21
CA ASP A 33 1.75 -5.76 10.53
C ASP A 33 0.89 -5.77 11.80
N GLU A 34 1.11 -4.84 12.73
CA GLU A 34 0.22 -4.62 13.87
C GLU A 34 -1.08 -3.93 13.44
N GLY A 35 -1.01 -2.94 12.55
CA GLY A 35 -2.19 -2.29 11.99
C GLY A 35 -3.13 -3.26 11.26
N LEU A 36 -2.57 -4.18 10.47
CA LEU A 36 -3.31 -5.29 9.85
C LEU A 36 -4.02 -6.16 10.90
N MET A 37 -3.31 -6.57 11.94
CA MET A 37 -3.89 -7.39 13.02
C MET A 37 -5.03 -6.68 13.75
N ARG A 38 -4.88 -5.37 14.05
CA ARG A 38 -5.93 -4.57 14.70
C ARG A 38 -7.16 -4.45 13.80
N ALA A 39 -6.97 -4.18 12.51
CA ALA A 39 -8.08 -4.10 11.56
C ALA A 39 -8.82 -5.43 11.43
N ASP A 40 -8.08 -6.55 11.36
CA ASP A 40 -8.67 -7.88 11.26
C ASP A 40 -9.44 -8.28 12.52
N ALA A 41 -8.87 -8.03 13.71
CA ALA A 41 -9.55 -8.27 14.98
C ALA A 41 -10.83 -7.43 15.13
N GLY A 42 -10.84 -6.21 14.58
CA GLY A 42 -12.01 -5.34 14.57
C GLY A 42 -13.03 -5.61 13.45
N ASN A 43 -12.79 -6.60 12.57
CA ASN A 43 -13.56 -6.82 11.35
C ASN A 43 -13.69 -5.55 10.47
N LEU A 44 -12.63 -4.75 10.43
CA LEU A 44 -12.53 -3.49 9.69
C LEU A 44 -11.88 -3.72 8.32
N VAL A 45 -11.94 -2.71 7.46
CA VAL A 45 -11.20 -2.67 6.18
C VAL A 45 -10.29 -1.47 6.15
N ILE A 46 -8.99 -1.67 5.98
CA ILE A 46 -8.02 -0.58 5.89
C ILE A 46 -8.22 0.15 4.55
N ALA A 47 -8.20 1.48 4.59
CA ALA A 47 -8.39 2.30 3.42
C ALA A 47 -7.31 2.04 2.37
N SER A 48 -7.71 1.69 1.15
CA SER A 48 -6.79 1.47 0.03
C SER A 48 -6.04 2.74 -0.39
N ASN A 49 -4.99 2.57 -1.19
CA ASN A 49 -4.25 3.69 -1.78
C ASN A 49 -5.17 4.65 -2.54
N LYS A 50 -6.06 4.13 -3.39
CA LYS A 50 -7.03 4.95 -4.12
C LYS A 50 -8.01 5.67 -3.20
N ARG A 51 -8.48 5.01 -2.12
CA ARG A 51 -9.35 5.66 -1.14
C ARG A 51 -8.63 6.80 -0.41
N MET A 52 -7.36 6.61 -0.09
CA MET A 52 -6.51 7.64 0.51
C MET A 52 -6.25 8.79 -0.47
N SER A 53 -6.04 8.52 -1.76
CA SER A 53 -5.96 9.58 -2.79
C SER A 53 -7.22 10.42 -2.88
N ARG A 54 -8.39 9.80 -2.82
CA ARG A 54 -9.66 10.53 -2.80
C ARG A 54 -9.73 11.47 -1.59
N MET A 55 -9.34 10.99 -0.42
CA MET A 55 -9.31 11.80 0.80
C MET A 55 -8.35 12.99 0.65
N LEU A 56 -7.14 12.72 0.17
CA LEU A 56 -6.01 13.64 0.13
C LEU A 56 -6.10 14.70 -0.97
N ILE A 57 -6.48 14.29 -2.18
CA ILE A 57 -6.36 15.11 -3.40
C ILE A 57 -7.73 15.65 -3.83
N TRP A 58 -8.76 14.83 -3.71
CA TRP A 58 -10.05 15.04 -4.36
C TRP A 58 -11.19 15.43 -3.40
N SER A 59 -10.86 15.68 -2.13
CA SER A 59 -11.83 16.07 -1.11
C SER A 59 -11.19 16.96 -0.06
N ASP A 60 -12.01 17.50 0.84
CA ASP A 60 -11.57 18.25 2.03
C ASP A 60 -11.55 17.39 3.30
N GLU A 61 -11.78 16.08 3.19
CA GLU A 61 -11.85 15.18 4.35
C GLU A 61 -10.53 15.18 5.16
N TRP A 62 -9.40 15.35 4.47
CA TRP A 62 -8.06 15.43 5.07
C TRP A 62 -7.92 16.55 6.11
N LYS A 63 -8.62 17.69 5.94
CA LYS A 63 -8.55 18.85 6.84
C LYS A 63 -9.03 18.55 8.26
N THR A 64 -9.80 17.48 8.43
CA THR A 64 -10.31 17.04 9.75
C THR A 64 -9.54 15.86 10.33
N LYS A 65 -8.52 15.36 9.63
CA LYS A 65 -7.77 14.15 9.95
C LYS A 65 -6.26 14.37 9.90
N TYR A 66 -5.79 15.56 10.27
CA TYR A 66 -4.37 15.90 10.25
C TYR A 66 -3.49 14.94 11.03
N ASN A 67 -3.99 14.43 12.16
CA ASN A 67 -3.34 13.42 12.98
C ASN A 67 -3.23 12.03 12.32
N LEU A 68 -3.63 11.87 11.06
CA LEU A 68 -3.41 10.67 10.27
C LEU A 68 -2.13 10.72 9.44
N PHE A 69 -1.58 11.91 9.13
CA PHE A 69 -0.45 12.06 8.20
C PHE A 69 0.90 11.81 8.87
N GLY A 70 1.89 11.17 8.24
CA GLY A 70 1.79 10.25 7.11
C GLY A 70 1.22 8.90 7.54
N CYS A 71 0.74 8.11 6.58
CA CYS A 71 0.00 6.88 6.87
C CYS A 71 0.37 5.72 5.96
N TRP A 72 0.24 4.51 6.50
CA TRP A 72 0.16 3.28 5.71
C TRP A 72 -1.25 3.13 5.14
N THR A 73 -1.33 2.56 3.94
CA THR A 73 -2.61 2.20 3.30
C THR A 73 -2.89 0.71 3.42
N GLY A 74 -4.12 0.32 3.11
CA GLY A 74 -4.54 -1.06 2.95
C GLY A 74 -3.99 -1.71 1.67
N THR A 75 -3.09 -1.06 0.94
CA THR A 75 -2.50 -1.58 -0.30
C THR A 75 -1.08 -2.04 -0.04
N THR A 76 -0.77 -3.27 -0.44
CA THR A 76 0.60 -3.81 -0.49
C THR A 76 0.98 -4.08 -1.94
N THR A 77 2.25 -3.90 -2.26
CA THR A 77 2.75 -4.06 -3.63
C THR A 77 3.98 -4.97 -3.66
N ALA A 78 4.26 -5.51 -4.84
CA ALA A 78 5.50 -6.18 -5.14
C ALA A 78 5.98 -5.86 -6.57
N TYR A 79 7.24 -5.53 -6.73
CA TYR A 79 7.86 -5.30 -8.04
C TYR A 79 9.32 -5.76 -8.04
N GLU A 80 9.83 -6.09 -9.22
CA GLU A 80 11.24 -6.42 -9.46
C GLU A 80 12.02 -5.17 -9.91
N GLU A 81 13.34 -5.26 -9.93
CA GLU A 81 14.17 -4.23 -10.57
C GLU A 81 13.71 -3.97 -12.02
N ALA A 82 13.89 -2.73 -12.51
CA ALA A 82 13.50 -2.37 -13.88
C ALA A 82 14.14 -3.31 -14.92
N GLY A 83 13.35 -3.75 -15.91
CA GLY A 83 13.73 -4.72 -16.93
C GLY A 83 13.83 -6.17 -16.46
N LYS A 84 13.74 -6.45 -15.15
CA LYS A 84 13.79 -7.82 -14.62
C LYS A 84 12.39 -8.44 -14.62
N ALA A 85 12.29 -9.65 -15.16
CA ALA A 85 11.05 -10.41 -15.21
C ALA A 85 10.69 -10.99 -13.83
N PHE A 86 9.40 -11.11 -13.55
CA PHE A 86 8.93 -11.82 -12.36
C PHE A 86 9.31 -13.29 -12.38
N GLY A 87 9.95 -13.73 -11.30
CA GLY A 87 10.04 -15.15 -10.96
C GLY A 87 8.74 -15.66 -10.32
N ARG A 88 8.82 -16.78 -9.60
CA ARG A 88 7.69 -17.31 -8.81
C ARG A 88 7.43 -16.53 -7.52
N LEU A 89 8.42 -15.78 -7.06
CA LEU A 89 8.37 -14.96 -5.85
C LEU A 89 9.06 -13.63 -6.18
N VAL A 90 8.55 -12.55 -5.60
CA VAL A 90 9.33 -11.33 -5.39
C VAL A 90 9.76 -11.32 -3.93
N GLU A 91 11.03 -11.05 -3.68
CA GLU A 91 11.61 -11.00 -2.34
C GLU A 91 12.27 -9.65 -2.08
N TYR A 92 12.15 -9.16 -0.86
CA TYR A 92 12.79 -7.94 -0.40
C TYR A 92 13.20 -8.06 1.05
N THR A 93 14.45 -7.75 1.37
CA THR A 93 14.93 -7.73 2.76
C THR A 93 15.11 -6.29 3.22
N ASP A 94 14.46 -5.92 4.32
CA ASP A 94 14.84 -4.71 5.06
C ASP A 94 16.05 -5.04 5.92
N GLU A 95 17.24 -4.78 5.39
CA GLU A 95 18.53 -5.04 6.04
C GLU A 95 18.65 -4.45 7.44
N LYS A 96 17.97 -3.33 7.71
CA LYS A 96 18.02 -2.69 9.04
C LYS A 96 17.21 -3.46 10.07
N ALA A 97 16.06 -4.00 9.66
CA ALA A 97 15.19 -4.78 10.54
C ALA A 97 15.51 -6.28 10.52
N GLY A 98 16.28 -6.75 9.53
CA GLY A 98 16.52 -8.17 9.29
C GLY A 98 15.24 -8.93 8.90
N ILE A 99 14.25 -8.24 8.35
CA ILE A 99 12.95 -8.80 7.96
C ILE A 99 12.91 -9.00 6.45
N ARG A 100 12.56 -10.21 6.01
CA ARG A 100 12.37 -10.54 4.60
C ARG A 100 10.88 -10.59 4.26
N TYR A 101 10.49 -9.82 3.26
CA TYR A 101 9.15 -9.78 2.71
C TYR A 101 9.10 -10.63 1.44
N ILE A 102 8.09 -11.49 1.33
CA ILE A 102 7.94 -12.44 0.24
C ILE A 102 6.55 -12.28 -0.35
N PHE A 103 6.47 -12.06 -1.65
CA PHE A 103 5.23 -11.98 -2.41
C PHE A 103 5.18 -13.10 -3.46
N PRO A 104 4.34 -14.13 -3.28
CA PRO A 104 4.12 -15.13 -4.31
C PRO A 104 3.50 -14.54 -5.57
N VAL A 105 4.12 -14.80 -6.72
CA VAL A 105 3.65 -14.33 -8.02
C VAL A 105 2.67 -15.37 -8.60
N PRO A 106 1.44 -14.97 -8.99
CA PRO A 106 0.53 -15.83 -9.73
C PRO A 106 1.16 -16.36 -11.02
N ASP A 107 0.87 -17.60 -11.40
CA ASP A 107 1.49 -18.26 -12.55
C ASP A 107 1.28 -17.46 -13.85
N GLU A 108 0.13 -16.80 -13.99
CA GLU A 108 -0.20 -15.93 -15.13
C GLU A 108 0.65 -14.66 -15.25
N PHE A 109 1.34 -14.25 -14.19
CA PHE A 109 2.20 -13.06 -14.18
C PHE A 109 3.70 -13.40 -14.17
N VAL A 110 4.07 -14.67 -14.08
CA VAL A 110 5.48 -15.10 -14.18
C VAL A 110 6.03 -14.72 -15.55
N GLY A 111 7.22 -14.12 -15.57
CA GLY A 111 7.87 -13.65 -16.80
C GLY A 111 7.51 -12.22 -17.22
N ALA A 112 6.48 -11.59 -16.63
CA ALA A 112 6.17 -10.20 -16.89
C ALA A 112 7.30 -9.27 -16.38
N THR A 113 7.64 -8.25 -17.15
CA THR A 113 8.68 -7.25 -16.85
C THR A 113 8.05 -5.88 -16.63
N ASP A 114 8.73 -4.99 -15.90
CA ASP A 114 8.29 -3.60 -15.70
C ASP A 114 6.84 -3.50 -15.24
N CYS A 115 6.47 -4.37 -14.30
CA CYS A 115 5.14 -4.48 -13.75
C CYS A 115 5.19 -4.33 -12.22
N LEU A 116 4.04 -4.05 -11.63
CA LEU A 116 3.85 -4.00 -10.19
C LEU A 116 2.61 -4.81 -9.82
N LEU A 117 2.79 -5.78 -8.93
CA LEU A 117 1.70 -6.54 -8.33
C LEU A 117 1.06 -5.73 -7.21
N VAL A 118 -0.27 -5.74 -7.14
CA VAL A 118 -1.05 -5.05 -6.12
C VAL A 118 -1.97 -6.04 -5.42
N ALA A 119 -2.02 -5.97 -4.10
CA ALA A 119 -3.08 -6.58 -3.30
C ALA A 119 -3.63 -5.56 -2.30
N GLU A 120 -4.95 -5.60 -2.08
CA GLU A 120 -5.65 -4.68 -1.17
C GLU A 120 -6.28 -5.44 0.00
N HIS A 121 -6.29 -4.83 1.18
CA HIS A 121 -6.99 -5.35 2.34
C HIS A 121 -8.50 -5.26 2.10
N PRO A 122 -9.30 -6.28 2.45
CA PRO A 122 -8.95 -7.50 3.18
C PRO A 122 -8.62 -8.71 2.30
N ASP A 123 -8.35 -8.53 1.01
CA ASP A 123 -8.08 -9.61 0.06
C ASP A 123 -6.65 -10.19 0.21
N PHE A 124 -5.86 -9.71 1.17
CA PHE A 124 -4.62 -10.35 1.59
C PHE A 124 -4.43 -10.37 3.11
N THR A 125 -3.55 -11.27 3.55
CA THR A 125 -3.01 -11.32 4.92
C THR A 125 -1.48 -11.35 4.88
N LEU A 126 -0.84 -11.05 6.01
CA LEU A 126 0.61 -11.11 6.17
C LEU A 126 1.00 -12.21 7.17
N GLU A 127 1.40 -13.37 6.65
CA GLU A 127 1.82 -14.51 7.46
C GLU A 127 3.23 -14.28 8.01
N ARG A 128 3.42 -14.45 9.32
CA ARG A 128 4.74 -14.32 9.97
C ARG A 128 5.38 -15.70 10.13
N LYS A 129 6.61 -15.89 9.62
CA LYS A 129 7.43 -17.10 9.83
C LYS A 129 8.84 -16.72 10.23
N GLY A 130 9.09 -16.61 11.54
CA GLY A 130 10.33 -16.03 12.04
C GLY A 130 10.50 -14.60 11.50
N ASN A 131 11.60 -14.37 10.77
CA ASN A 131 11.89 -13.09 10.15
C ASN A 131 11.22 -12.89 8.77
N ASP A 132 10.52 -13.90 8.26
CA ASP A 132 9.78 -13.78 7.02
C ASP A 132 8.39 -13.16 7.26
N ARG A 133 7.98 -12.33 6.31
CA ARG A 133 6.64 -11.75 6.16
C ARG A 133 6.11 -12.14 4.79
N ILE A 134 5.21 -13.12 4.73
CA ILE A 134 4.74 -13.70 3.48
C ILE A 134 3.35 -13.14 3.18
N VAL A 135 3.20 -12.47 2.04
CA VAL A 135 1.90 -11.97 1.58
C VAL A 135 1.08 -13.16 1.06
N ARG A 136 -0.11 -13.34 1.64
CA ARG A 136 -1.12 -14.32 1.20
C ARG A 136 -2.30 -13.56 0.64
N ALA A 137 -2.31 -13.34 -0.67
CA ALA A 137 -3.37 -12.62 -1.35
C ALA A 137 -4.30 -13.59 -2.09
N ALA A 138 -5.61 -13.41 -1.92
CA ALA A 138 -6.66 -14.09 -2.68
C ALA A 138 -6.94 -13.40 -4.02
N ARG A 139 -6.66 -12.09 -4.09
CA ARG A 139 -6.74 -11.30 -5.32
C ARG A 139 -5.48 -10.48 -5.48
N ILE A 140 -4.89 -10.58 -6.66
CA ILE A 140 -3.70 -9.84 -7.06
C ILE A 140 -4.00 -9.22 -8.41
N ALA A 141 -3.71 -7.94 -8.56
CA ALA A 141 -3.76 -7.25 -9.84
C ALA A 141 -2.36 -6.93 -10.33
N LEU A 142 -2.23 -6.81 -11.65
CA LEU A 142 -1.03 -6.40 -12.34
C LEU A 142 -1.21 -4.97 -12.82
N ILE A 143 -0.32 -4.08 -12.42
CA ILE A 143 -0.13 -2.77 -13.06
C ILE A 143 1.02 -2.92 -14.04
N GLU A 144 0.71 -2.82 -15.33
CA GLU A 144 1.71 -2.84 -16.40
C GLU A 144 2.43 -1.49 -16.52
N ARG A 145 3.62 -1.52 -17.14
CA ARG A 145 4.43 -0.31 -17.39
C ARG A 145 4.71 0.47 -16.10
N PHE A 146 5.04 -0.24 -15.02
CA PHE A 146 5.44 0.38 -13.76
C PHE A 146 6.76 1.16 -13.96
N PRO A 147 6.86 2.44 -13.56
CA PRO A 147 7.99 3.28 -13.93
C PRO A 147 9.32 2.82 -13.31
N ALA A 148 10.39 2.90 -14.09
CA ALA A 148 11.75 2.49 -13.70
C ALA A 148 12.39 3.37 -12.60
N GLU A 149 11.93 4.62 -12.45
CA GLU A 149 12.59 5.63 -11.63
C GLU A 149 11.59 6.46 -10.80
N ASN A 150 12.12 7.29 -9.89
CA ASN A 150 11.31 8.27 -9.17
C ASN A 150 10.90 9.41 -10.11
N GLY A 151 9.65 9.82 -10.07
CA GLY A 151 9.12 10.73 -11.09
C GLY A 151 7.67 11.09 -10.87
N TRP A 152 7.14 11.86 -11.81
CA TRP A 152 5.71 12.17 -11.89
C TRP A 152 5.11 11.33 -13.01
N TYR A 153 4.05 10.60 -12.70
CA TYR A 153 3.39 9.67 -13.61
C TYR A 153 1.87 9.80 -13.46
N PRO A 154 1.07 9.40 -14.46
CA PRO A 154 -0.35 9.20 -14.22
C PRO A 154 -0.56 8.13 -13.13
N GLY A 155 -1.59 8.31 -12.33
CA GLY A 155 -2.07 7.27 -11.44
C GLY A 155 -2.91 6.26 -12.23
N ASP A 156 -2.67 4.97 -11.99
CA ASP A 156 -3.51 3.88 -12.47
C ASP A 156 -4.98 4.09 -12.06
N ASP A 157 -5.92 3.83 -12.98
CA ASP A 157 -7.34 4.10 -12.73
C ASP A 157 -7.89 3.29 -11.57
N ALA A 158 -7.43 2.05 -11.35
CA ALA A 158 -7.97 1.15 -10.34
C ALA A 158 -7.36 1.38 -8.95
N TYR A 159 -6.05 1.65 -8.89
CA TYR A 159 -5.29 1.69 -7.62
C TYR A 159 -4.68 3.05 -7.31
N ASP A 160 -4.67 3.98 -8.27
CA ASP A 160 -4.02 5.29 -8.19
C ASP A 160 -2.52 5.20 -7.83
N ILE A 161 -1.87 4.15 -8.33
CA ILE A 161 -0.43 3.90 -8.25
C ILE A 161 0.21 4.36 -9.58
N PRO A 162 1.39 5.00 -9.58
CA PRO A 162 2.11 5.42 -10.78
C PRO A 162 2.25 4.32 -11.84
N ASN A 163 1.85 4.61 -13.08
CA ASN A 163 2.07 3.74 -14.25
C ASN A 163 2.41 4.56 -15.50
N GLY A 164 2.91 3.90 -16.55
CA GLY A 164 3.13 4.52 -17.86
C GLY A 164 4.28 5.53 -17.92
N ASP A 165 4.15 6.50 -18.82
CA ASP A 165 5.20 7.47 -19.11
C ASP A 165 5.19 8.65 -18.13
N ALA A 166 6.35 9.30 -17.99
CA ALA A 166 6.48 10.48 -17.15
C ALA A 166 5.59 11.63 -17.66
N VAL A 167 5.01 12.38 -16.73
CA VAL A 167 4.14 13.54 -17.00
C VAL A 167 4.60 14.76 -16.20
N ASP A 168 4.08 15.93 -16.56
CA ASP A 168 4.32 17.14 -15.79
C ASP A 168 3.63 17.07 -14.41
N SER A 169 4.32 17.57 -13.38
CA SER A 169 3.83 17.60 -11.99
C SER A 169 2.51 18.37 -11.79
N SER A 170 2.22 19.33 -12.68
CA SER A 170 0.99 20.13 -12.67
C SER A 170 -0.23 19.39 -13.24
N GLY A 171 -0.03 18.23 -13.88
CA GLY A 171 -1.12 17.45 -14.45
C GLY A 171 -2.16 17.00 -13.39
N PRO A 172 -3.47 17.03 -13.71
CA PRO A 172 -4.53 16.70 -12.75
C PRO A 172 -4.48 15.24 -12.26
N GLY A 173 -3.86 14.33 -13.02
CA GLY A 173 -3.66 12.93 -12.64
C GLY A 173 -2.25 12.61 -12.11
N ALA A 174 -1.35 13.58 -12.01
CA ALA A 174 0.05 13.33 -11.69
C ALA A 174 0.21 12.81 -10.25
N ARG A 175 1.00 11.75 -10.10
CA ARG A 175 1.40 11.13 -8.83
C ARG A 175 2.92 11.09 -8.75
N ARG A 176 3.47 11.49 -7.61
CA ARG A 176 4.91 11.45 -7.37
C ARG A 176 5.28 10.07 -6.83
N LEU A 177 6.05 9.31 -7.61
CA LEU A 177 6.56 8.01 -7.20
C LEU A 177 7.84 8.15 -6.36
N TRP A 178 7.84 7.48 -5.21
CA TRP A 178 9.04 7.20 -4.43
C TRP A 178 9.27 5.69 -4.30
N ARG A 179 10.13 5.15 -5.15
CA ARG A 179 10.55 3.74 -5.19
C ARG A 179 12.02 3.57 -4.84
N ILE A 180 12.41 2.32 -4.56
CA ILE A 180 13.82 1.91 -4.59
C ILE A 180 14.15 1.31 -5.96
N GLY A 181 15.43 1.35 -6.36
CA GLY A 181 15.88 0.84 -7.66
C GLY A 181 15.70 -0.67 -7.81
N GLY A 182 16.01 -1.45 -6.76
CA GLY A 182 15.85 -2.91 -6.77
C GLY A 182 14.42 -3.38 -6.51
N ALA A 183 14.27 -4.70 -6.35
CA ALA A 183 13.01 -5.34 -6.00
C ALA A 183 12.48 -4.88 -4.64
N ARG A 184 11.16 -4.86 -4.47
CA ARG A 184 10.48 -4.42 -3.24
C ARG A 184 9.19 -5.20 -3.04
N VAL A 185 8.91 -5.55 -1.78
CA VAL A 185 7.62 -6.08 -1.33
C VAL A 185 7.17 -5.36 -0.07
N GLY A 186 6.08 -4.61 -0.10
CA GLY A 186 5.55 -3.99 1.13
C GLY A 186 4.41 -3.01 0.94
N PRO A 187 4.00 -2.33 2.03
CA PRO A 187 2.87 -1.41 2.00
C PRO A 187 3.16 -0.13 1.23
N VAL A 188 2.10 0.49 0.73
CA VAL A 188 2.13 1.85 0.18
C VAL A 188 1.90 2.86 1.30
N ALA A 189 2.78 3.85 1.43
CA ALA A 189 2.63 5.00 2.32
C ALA A 189 2.14 6.25 1.57
N ARG A 190 1.43 7.13 2.30
CA ARG A 190 0.83 8.38 1.81
C ARG A 190 0.98 9.53 2.78
N GLY A 191 0.94 10.76 2.25
CA GLY A 191 0.97 11.98 3.04
C GLY A 191 2.31 12.22 3.75
N TYR A 192 3.39 11.67 3.22
CA TYR A 192 4.75 11.92 3.71
C TYR A 192 5.16 13.33 3.26
N GLY A 193 5.53 14.22 4.20
CA GLY A 193 5.97 15.59 3.89
C GLY A 193 4.91 16.70 4.01
N GLY A 194 3.83 16.47 4.74
CA GLY A 194 2.66 17.34 4.85
C GLY A 194 2.83 18.72 5.52
N ASP A 195 4.02 19.33 5.55
CA ASP A 195 4.23 20.62 6.24
C ASP A 195 5.20 21.61 5.56
N ASN A 196 5.56 21.39 4.30
CA ASN A 196 6.23 22.44 3.53
C ASN A 196 5.27 22.91 2.43
N ASP A 197 4.79 24.16 2.54
CA ASP A 197 3.95 24.90 1.57
C ASP A 197 4.42 24.86 0.10
N LYS A 198 5.60 24.29 -0.16
CA LYS A 198 6.22 24.13 -1.48
C LYS A 198 5.96 22.77 -2.14
N TYR A 199 5.51 21.75 -1.40
CA TYR A 199 5.33 20.39 -1.93
C TYR A 199 3.97 19.81 -1.53
N ASP A 200 3.14 19.51 -2.54
CA ASP A 200 1.86 18.82 -2.36
C ASP A 200 2.08 17.32 -2.08
N GLY A 201 2.62 16.98 -0.90
CA GLY A 201 2.87 15.60 -0.44
C GLY A 201 1.61 14.71 -0.39
N ARG A 202 0.43 15.28 -0.66
CA ARG A 202 -0.84 14.56 -0.84
C ARG A 202 -0.82 13.69 -2.12
N ARG A 203 0.01 14.05 -3.11
CA ARG A 203 0.21 13.32 -4.38
C ARG A 203 1.33 12.29 -4.34
N ASP A 204 2.06 12.20 -3.22
CA ASP A 204 3.16 11.25 -3.06
C ASP A 204 2.63 9.83 -2.88
N ILE A 205 3.25 8.90 -3.61
CA ILE A 205 3.03 7.45 -3.55
C ILE A 205 4.37 6.82 -3.13
N VAL A 206 4.45 6.46 -1.86
CA VAL A 206 5.71 6.07 -1.22
C VAL A 206 5.81 4.56 -1.09
N LEU A 207 6.61 3.94 -1.95
CA LEU A 207 6.89 2.50 -1.99
C LEU A 207 8.25 2.15 -1.35
N ASN A 208 9.15 3.12 -1.25
CA ASN A 208 10.43 2.98 -0.53
C ASN A 208 10.29 3.11 1.00
N GLY A 209 9.08 3.38 1.48
CA GLY A 209 8.78 3.43 2.91
C GLY A 209 9.04 2.07 3.55
N ARG A 210 9.87 2.07 4.60
CA ARG A 210 10.06 0.89 5.44
C ARG A 210 8.93 0.81 6.45
N PRO A 211 8.30 -0.36 6.66
CA PRO A 211 7.33 -0.52 7.74
C PRO A 211 7.93 -0.03 9.06
N CYS A 212 7.36 1.03 9.62
CA CYS A 212 7.84 1.70 10.80
C CYS A 212 6.68 2.08 11.70
N GLY A 213 6.97 2.26 12.99
CA GLY A 213 6.01 2.68 14.00
C GLY A 213 5.70 4.18 14.02
N ALA A 214 5.94 4.90 12.92
CA ALA A 214 5.78 6.37 12.86
C ALA A 214 4.65 6.81 11.91
N LEU A 215 3.94 5.88 11.28
CA LEU A 215 2.84 6.21 10.37
C LEU A 215 1.49 5.77 10.94
N GLY A 216 0.48 6.59 10.69
CA GLY A 216 -0.91 6.31 11.02
C GLY A 216 -1.53 5.27 10.08
N MET A 217 -2.78 4.92 10.34
CA MET A 217 -3.57 4.03 9.51
C MET A 217 -5.05 4.39 9.63
N ALA A 218 -5.75 4.40 8.50
CA ALA A 218 -7.19 4.64 8.45
C ALA A 218 -7.92 3.42 7.91
N VAL A 219 -9.18 3.28 8.33
CA VAL A 219 -10.09 2.24 7.87
C VAL A 219 -11.34 2.88 7.28
N GLU A 220 -11.98 2.16 6.35
CA GLU A 220 -13.31 2.48 5.86
C GLU A 220 -14.33 2.37 7.00
N ALA A 221 -15.21 3.35 7.11
CA ALA A 221 -16.24 3.37 8.14
C ALA A 221 -17.53 4.03 7.64
N PRO A 222 -18.70 3.66 8.21
CA PRO A 222 -19.91 4.46 8.08
C PRO A 222 -19.66 5.91 8.51
N LEU A 223 -20.35 6.87 7.89
CA LEU A 223 -20.20 8.29 8.22
C LEU A 223 -20.44 8.54 9.71
N GLY A 224 -19.54 9.29 10.34
CA GLY A 224 -19.66 9.70 11.75
C GLY A 224 -19.26 8.64 12.78
N ARG A 225 -18.88 7.43 12.38
CA ARG A 225 -18.42 6.40 13.31
C ARG A 225 -17.03 6.72 13.86
N ARG A 226 -16.90 6.75 15.19
CA ARG A 226 -15.61 6.65 15.88
C ARG A 226 -15.30 5.18 16.12
N ILE A 227 -14.03 4.81 15.99
CA ILE A 227 -13.52 3.46 16.21
C ILE A 227 -12.75 3.45 17.53
#